data_AF-A0A135U567-F1
#
_entry.id   AF-A0A135U567-F1
#
_cell.length_a   1.000
_cell.length_b   1.000
_cell.length_c   1.000
_cell.angle_alpha   90.00
_cell.angle_beta   90.00
_cell.angle_gamma   90.00
#
_symmetry.space_group_name_H-M   'P 1'
#
loop_
_entity.id
_entity.type
_entity.pdbx_description
1 polymer ?
#
loop_
_entity_poly.entity_id
_entity_poly.type
_entity_poly.pdbx_seq_one_letter_code
_entity_poly.pdbx_strand_id
1 'polypeptide(L)'
;MRFVTSLFRSVRPTSASPFTRPLQPVRWARFQAFEADFDPEELEKARSWHKSFNGSQLPKGQTTYARSSGPGGQHVNKSDSLTFQAQTHRQRDANSEENQQKLIDEIKKIYQETVPGETSPDKKKKHAEM
;
A
#
# COMPACT_ATOMS: atom_id res chain seq x y z
N MET A 1 75.86 -42.65 -15.14
CA MET A 1 75.27 -42.01 -13.94
C MET A 1 74.34 -40.90 -14.39
N ARG A 2 73.07 -40.97 -13.95
CA ARG A 2 71.99 -39.97 -13.98
C ARG A 2 71.81 -39.10 -15.24
N PHE A 3 70.93 -39.53 -16.15
CA PHE A 3 70.22 -38.63 -17.05
C PHE A 3 68.77 -38.48 -16.58
N VAL A 4 68.38 -37.21 -16.38
CA VAL A 4 67.04 -36.75 -16.03
C VAL A 4 66.24 -36.66 -17.32
N THR A 5 65.10 -37.32 -17.41
CA THR A 5 64.17 -37.13 -18.53
C THR A 5 62.79 -36.72 -18.00
N SER A 6 62.58 -35.42 -18.14
CA SER A 6 61.32 -34.68 -18.23
C SER A 6 60.09 -35.54 -18.62
N LEU A 7 59.13 -35.67 -17.71
CA LEU A 7 57.76 -36.07 -18.03
C LEU A 7 56.96 -34.82 -18.45
N PHE A 8 56.59 -34.80 -19.73
CA PHE A 8 55.76 -33.76 -20.32
C PHE A 8 54.40 -33.65 -19.61
N ARG A 9 54.08 -32.45 -19.14
CA ARG A 9 52.79 -32.08 -18.55
C ARG A 9 51.70 -32.15 -19.62
N SER A 10 50.82 -33.13 -19.55
CA SER A 10 49.64 -33.21 -20.42
C SER A 10 48.66 -32.08 -20.07
N VAL A 11 48.56 -31.07 -20.93
CA VAL A 11 47.49 -30.08 -20.86
C VAL A 11 46.25 -30.72 -21.49
N ARG A 12 45.24 -31.03 -20.68
CA ARG A 12 43.92 -31.46 -21.19
C ARG A 12 43.22 -30.21 -21.77
N PRO A 13 42.80 -30.19 -23.04
CA PRO A 13 41.97 -29.11 -23.54
C PRO A 13 40.57 -29.27 -22.94
N THR A 14 40.21 -28.41 -21.99
CA THR A 14 38.82 -28.19 -21.61
C THR A 14 38.13 -27.50 -22.78
N SER A 15 37.39 -28.27 -23.58
CA SER A 15 36.39 -27.73 -24.49
C SER A 15 35.29 -27.06 -23.66
N ALA A 16 35.47 -25.78 -23.35
CA ALA A 16 34.42 -24.95 -22.78
C ALA A 16 33.52 -24.53 -23.93
N SER A 17 32.45 -25.29 -24.17
CA SER A 17 31.40 -24.98 -25.14
C SER A 17 30.78 -23.62 -24.80
N PRO A 18 30.90 -22.56 -25.62
CA PRO A 18 30.45 -21.22 -25.24
C PRO A 18 28.93 -20.98 -25.43
N PHE A 19 28.13 -22.01 -25.72
CA PHE A 19 26.76 -21.83 -26.24
C PHE A 19 25.69 -22.71 -25.59
N THR A 20 25.68 -22.82 -24.26
CA THR A 20 24.44 -23.22 -23.56
C THR A 20 24.09 -22.18 -22.51
N ARG A 21 23.40 -21.12 -22.96
CA ARG A 21 22.68 -20.25 -22.01
C ARG A 21 21.51 -21.08 -21.47
N PRO A 22 21.40 -21.35 -20.16
CA PRO A 22 20.20 -21.97 -19.63
C PRO A 22 19.03 -21.04 -19.94
N LEU A 23 17.96 -21.59 -20.53
CA LEU A 23 16.71 -20.88 -20.80
C LEU A 23 16.28 -20.22 -19.49
N GLN A 24 16.41 -18.90 -19.41
CA GLN A 24 15.86 -18.15 -18.29
C GLN A 24 14.34 -18.24 -18.42
N PRO A 25 13.59 -18.67 -17.39
CA PRO A 25 12.14 -18.60 -17.44
C PRO A 25 11.76 -17.14 -17.64
N VAL A 26 11.12 -16.85 -18.78
CA VAL A 26 10.57 -15.51 -19.05
C VAL A 26 9.55 -15.25 -17.95
N ARG A 27 9.88 -14.35 -17.04
CA ARG A 27 8.91 -13.80 -16.09
C ARG A 27 7.94 -12.95 -16.91
N TRP A 28 6.85 -13.56 -17.30
CA TRP A 28 5.69 -12.87 -17.83
C TRP A 28 5.21 -11.90 -16.74
N ALA A 29 5.30 -10.61 -17.03
CA ALA A 29 4.79 -9.59 -16.14
C ALA A 29 3.27 -9.70 -16.14
N ARG A 30 2.70 -10.17 -15.02
CA ARG A 30 1.26 -10.12 -14.76
C ARG A 30 0.89 -8.68 -14.42
N PHE A 31 0.68 -7.85 -15.44
CA PHE A 31 0.01 -6.57 -15.25
C PHE A 31 -1.49 -6.86 -15.13
N GLN A 32 -1.91 -7.35 -13.96
CA GLN A 32 -3.33 -7.37 -13.61
C GLN A 32 -3.70 -5.99 -13.09
N ALA A 33 -4.87 -5.49 -13.50
CA ALA A 33 -5.40 -4.25 -12.94
C ALA A 33 -5.66 -4.46 -11.45
N PHE A 34 -5.30 -3.49 -10.61
CA PHE A 34 -5.49 -3.58 -9.15
C PHE A 34 -6.98 -3.74 -8.76
N GLU A 35 -7.91 -3.38 -9.65
CA GLU A 35 -9.35 -3.60 -9.48
C GLU A 35 -9.83 -5.02 -9.85
N ALA A 36 -8.98 -5.87 -10.43
CA ALA A 36 -9.37 -7.23 -10.88
C ALA A 36 -9.58 -8.21 -9.72
N ASP A 37 -8.99 -7.94 -8.56
CA ASP A 37 -9.13 -8.76 -7.36
C ASP A 37 -10.40 -8.44 -6.55
N PHE A 38 -11.15 -7.39 -6.94
CA PHE A 38 -12.34 -6.91 -6.24
C PHE A 38 -13.62 -7.22 -7.03
N ASP A 39 -14.74 -7.39 -6.33
CA ASP A 39 -16.06 -7.51 -6.98
C ASP A 39 -16.46 -6.16 -7.61
N PRO A 40 -16.75 -6.11 -8.93
CA PRO A 40 -17.17 -4.88 -9.59
C PRO A 40 -18.39 -4.22 -8.93
N GLU A 41 -19.35 -5.00 -8.42
CA GLU A 41 -20.53 -4.42 -7.77
C GLU A 41 -20.19 -3.70 -6.45
N GLU A 42 -19.34 -4.30 -5.63
CA GLU A 42 -18.89 -3.69 -4.37
C GLU A 42 -18.08 -2.42 -4.63
N LEU A 43 -17.26 -2.43 -5.68
CA LEU A 43 -16.47 -1.28 -6.10
C LEU A 43 -17.36 -0.11 -6.54
N GLU A 44 -18.43 -0.38 -7.30
CA GLU A 44 -19.41 0.63 -7.70
C GLU A 44 -20.20 1.19 -6.49
N LYS A 45 -20.58 0.33 -5.56
CA LYS A 45 -21.22 0.73 -4.29
C LYS A 45 -20.29 1.63 -3.47
N ALA A 46 -19.01 1.26 -3.35
CA ALA A 46 -18.02 2.08 -2.65
C ALA A 46 -17.83 3.45 -3.32
N ARG A 47 -17.71 3.49 -4.65
CA ARG A 47 -17.55 4.73 -5.43
C ARG A 47 -18.78 5.63 -5.34
N SER A 48 -19.98 5.09 -5.43
CA SER A 48 -21.23 5.84 -5.29
C SER A 48 -21.43 6.36 -3.86
N TRP A 49 -21.05 5.57 -2.85
CA TRP A 49 -21.02 6.02 -1.47
C TRP A 49 -20.06 7.20 -1.29
N HIS A 50 -18.81 7.10 -1.75
CA HIS A 50 -17.84 8.20 -1.61
C HIS A 50 -18.29 9.49 -2.32
N LYS A 51 -18.99 9.38 -3.46
CA LYS A 51 -19.60 10.53 -4.15
C LYS A 51 -20.70 11.20 -3.34
N SER A 52 -21.48 10.44 -2.57
CA SER A 52 -22.57 10.96 -1.74
C SER A 52 -22.14 11.32 -0.32
N PHE A 53 -20.97 10.86 0.13
CA PHE A 53 -20.45 11.09 1.47
C PHE A 53 -20.18 12.57 1.72
N ASN A 54 -20.87 13.13 2.70
CA ASN A 54 -20.62 14.46 3.24
C ASN A 54 -20.35 14.35 4.74
N GLY A 55 -19.22 14.88 5.21
CA GLY A 55 -18.81 14.82 6.61
C GLY A 55 -19.80 15.46 7.58
N SER A 56 -20.66 16.37 7.12
CA SER A 56 -21.72 16.99 7.93
C SER A 56 -22.84 16.02 8.34
N GLN A 57 -22.95 14.86 7.69
CA GLN A 57 -23.95 13.83 8.00
C GLN A 57 -23.54 12.98 9.20
N LEU A 58 -22.28 13.06 9.65
CA LEU A 58 -21.81 12.28 10.78
C LEU A 58 -22.42 12.82 12.10
N PRO A 59 -22.98 11.95 12.94
CA PRO A 59 -23.53 12.37 14.21
C PRO A 59 -22.42 12.88 15.14
N LYS A 60 -22.69 13.98 15.84
CA LYS A 60 -21.80 14.48 16.90
C LYS A 60 -21.93 13.58 18.13
N GLY A 61 -21.17 12.49 18.16
CA GLY A 61 -21.19 11.49 19.23
C GLY A 61 -20.64 11.99 20.57
N GLN A 62 -20.64 11.10 21.57
CA GLN A 62 -20.11 11.38 22.91
C GLN A 62 -18.60 11.64 22.84
N THR A 63 -18.19 12.90 23.03
CA THR A 63 -16.78 13.27 23.14
C THR A 63 -16.39 13.29 24.61
N THR A 64 -15.41 12.48 25.00
CA THR A 64 -14.87 12.48 26.37
C THR A 64 -13.77 13.52 26.51
N TYR A 65 -13.83 14.35 27.56
CA TYR A 65 -12.83 15.37 27.84
C TYR A 65 -11.98 14.93 29.03
N ALA A 66 -10.70 14.73 28.79
CA ALA A 66 -9.70 14.57 29.84
C ALA A 66 -8.79 15.80 29.84
N ARG A 67 -8.46 16.31 31.03
CA ARG A 67 -7.37 17.29 31.15
C ARG A 67 -6.07 16.54 30.88
N SER A 68 -5.23 17.06 29.99
CA SER A 68 -3.87 16.54 29.81
C SER A 68 -3.16 16.64 31.16
N SER A 69 -3.03 15.50 31.82
CA SER A 69 -2.44 15.41 33.15
C SER A 69 -0.93 15.32 32.97
N GLY A 70 -0.26 16.47 32.88
CA GLY A 70 1.20 16.53 32.78
C GLY A 70 1.79 15.92 31.49
N PRO A 71 3.14 15.90 31.37
CA PRO A 71 3.86 15.44 30.18
C PRO A 71 3.73 13.92 30.02
N GLY A 72 2.66 13.49 29.37
CA GLY A 72 2.39 12.08 29.08
C GLY A 72 1.19 11.95 28.16
N GLY A 73 1.42 12.10 26.85
CA GLY A 73 0.41 11.78 25.84
C GLY A 73 0.07 10.30 25.93
N GLN A 74 -1.16 9.98 26.33
CA GLN A 74 -1.62 8.60 26.41
C GLN A 74 -1.70 8.02 24.99
N HIS A 75 -0.69 7.22 24.64
CA HIS A 75 -0.77 6.36 23.48
C HIS A 75 -1.46 5.07 23.91
N VAL A 76 -2.73 4.89 23.51
CA VAL A 76 -3.43 3.62 23.69
C VAL A 76 -2.94 2.67 22.60
N ASN A 77 -2.05 1.75 22.97
CA ASN A 77 -1.63 0.65 22.13
C ASN A 77 -2.68 -0.46 22.18
N LYS A 78 -3.09 -0.99 21.01
CA LYS A 78 -3.99 -2.14 20.80
C LYS A 78 -5.46 -1.90 21.16
N SER A 79 -6.12 -1.01 20.42
CA SER A 79 -7.59 -0.95 20.40
C SER A 79 -8.06 -0.94 18.96
N ASP A 80 -9.10 -1.74 18.65
CA ASP A 80 -9.81 -1.73 17.34
C ASP A 80 -10.63 -0.44 17.12
N SER A 81 -10.20 0.67 17.73
CA SER A 81 -10.87 1.97 17.75
C SER A 81 -9.91 3.09 17.39
N LEU A 82 -10.33 3.96 16.49
CA LEU A 82 -9.62 5.20 16.15
C LEU A 82 -9.88 6.25 17.23
N THR A 83 -8.80 6.80 17.81
CA THR A 83 -8.88 7.86 18.82
C THR A 83 -8.27 9.13 18.28
N PHE A 84 -9.06 10.21 18.24
CA PHE A 84 -8.63 11.53 17.80
C PHE A 84 -8.61 12.50 18.97
N GLN A 85 -7.55 13.31 19.06
CA GLN A 85 -7.39 14.31 20.11
C GLN A 85 -6.95 15.65 19.50
N ALA A 86 -7.47 16.75 20.04
CA ALA A 86 -7.15 18.12 19.65
C ALA A 86 -7.10 18.99 20.90
N GLN A 87 -6.01 19.74 21.05
CA GLN A 87 -5.77 20.69 22.15
C GLN A 87 -5.09 21.95 21.60
N THR A 88 -5.51 22.39 20.42
CA THR A 88 -4.94 23.55 19.71
C THR A 88 -5.46 24.85 20.30
N HIS A 89 -6.72 24.87 20.75
CA HIS A 89 -7.37 26.06 21.27
C HIS A 89 -7.81 25.90 22.73
N ARG A 90 -8.02 27.03 23.41
CA ARG A 90 -8.61 27.08 24.76
C ARG A 90 -10.13 26.89 24.73
N GLN A 91 -10.74 26.99 23.55
CA GLN A 91 -12.17 26.81 23.35
C GLN A 91 -12.49 25.34 23.05
N ARG A 92 -13.43 24.80 23.82
CA ARG A 92 -13.87 23.40 23.73
C ARG A 92 -14.50 23.08 22.37
N ASP A 93 -15.31 23.99 21.84
CA ASP A 93 -16.05 23.78 20.59
C ASP A 93 -15.09 23.65 19.40
N ALA A 94 -14.11 24.56 19.30
CA ALA A 94 -13.07 24.52 18.27
C ALA A 94 -12.28 23.20 18.31
N ASN A 95 -11.91 22.72 19.50
CA ASN A 95 -11.21 21.43 19.63
C ASN A 95 -12.11 20.24 19.23
N SER A 96 -13.41 20.30 19.52
CA SER A 96 -14.35 19.24 19.13
C SER A 96 -14.60 19.21 17.62
N GLU A 97 -14.65 20.37 16.98
CA GLU A 97 -14.77 20.50 15.54
C GLU A 97 -13.51 20.01 14.83
N GLU A 98 -12.33 20.34 15.35
CA GLU A 98 -11.06 19.82 14.83
C GLU A 98 -10.98 18.28 14.94
N ASN A 99 -11.45 17.70 16.05
CA ASN A 99 -11.53 16.24 16.19
C ASN A 99 -12.48 15.62 15.15
N GLN A 100 -13.63 16.26 14.88
CA GLN A 100 -14.57 15.81 13.84
C GLN A 100 -13.94 15.89 12.45
N GLN A 101 -13.19 16.96 12.17
CA GLN A 101 -12.51 17.12 10.90
C GLN A 101 -11.44 16.02 10.70
N LYS A 102 -10.63 15.74 11.73
CA LYS A 102 -9.64 14.64 11.69
C LYS A 102 -10.28 13.28 11.43
N LEU A 103 -11.44 13.02 12.01
CA LEU A 103 -12.22 11.80 11.74
C LEU A 103 -12.65 11.73 10.27
N ILE A 104 -13.21 12.81 9.72
CA ILE A 104 -13.66 12.87 8.32
C ILE A 104 -12.48 12.65 7.37
N ASP A 105 -11.34 13.26 7.66
CA ASP A 105 -10.15 13.15 6.83
C ASP A 105 -9.58 11.73 6.85
N GLU A 106 -9.55 11.07 8.01
CA GLU A 106 -9.11 9.68 8.11
C GLU A 106 -10.06 8.72 7.37
N ILE A 107 -11.39 8.94 7.42
CA ILE A 107 -12.35 8.14 6.64
C ILE A 107 -12.07 8.26 5.13
N LYS A 108 -11.84 9.49 4.65
CA LYS A 108 -11.50 9.72 3.23
C LYS A 108 -10.18 9.07 2.84
N LYS A 109 -9.20 9.14 3.73
CA LYS A 109 -7.89 8.51 3.52
C LYS A 109 -8.00 6.99 3.45
N ILE A 110 -8.72 6.36 4.38
CA ILE A 110 -8.99 4.92 4.34
C ILE A 110 -9.66 4.52 3.04
N TYR A 111 -10.67 5.28 2.58
CA TYR A 111 -11.30 5.03 1.28
C TYR A 111 -10.28 5.07 0.12
N GLN A 112 -9.40 6.07 0.07
CA GLN A 112 -8.39 6.20 -0.98
C GLN A 112 -7.35 5.07 -0.96
N GLU A 113 -7.00 4.58 0.22
CA GLU A 113 -6.04 3.48 0.38
C GLU A 113 -6.67 2.12 0.05
N THR A 114 -7.96 1.94 0.32
CA THR A 114 -8.66 0.65 0.17
C THR A 114 -9.28 0.47 -1.21
N VAL A 115 -9.78 1.55 -1.83
CA VAL A 115 -10.50 1.46 -3.11
C VAL A 115 -9.54 1.79 -4.26
N PRO A 116 -9.28 0.83 -5.16
CA PRO A 116 -8.54 1.07 -6.39
C PRO A 116 -9.12 2.25 -7.18
N GLY A 117 -8.27 3.24 -7.46
CA GLY A 117 -8.61 4.32 -8.39
C GLY A 117 -9.03 3.76 -9.75
N GLU A 118 -10.02 4.39 -10.39
CA GLU A 118 -10.47 3.99 -11.73
C GLU A 118 -9.28 3.98 -12.69
N THR A 119 -8.93 2.80 -13.21
CA THR A 119 -7.94 2.75 -14.29
C THR A 119 -8.55 3.45 -15.51
N SER A 120 -7.87 4.47 -16.04
CA SER A 120 -8.38 5.24 -17.18
C SER A 120 -8.82 4.29 -18.31
N PRO A 121 -9.99 4.53 -18.95
CA PRO A 121 -10.52 3.66 -20.00
C PRO A 121 -9.55 3.52 -21.19
N ASP A 122 -8.68 4.51 -21.40
CA ASP A 122 -7.65 4.49 -22.44
C ASP A 122 -6.59 3.40 -22.20
N LYS A 123 -6.30 3.09 -20.92
CA LYS A 123 -5.38 2.00 -20.56
C LYS A 123 -6.05 0.64 -20.71
N LYS A 124 -7.36 0.55 -20.45
CA LYS A 124 -8.16 -0.68 -20.65
C LYS A 124 -8.23 -1.06 -22.13
N LYS A 125 -8.51 -0.11 -23.03
CA LYS A 125 -8.58 -0.34 -24.48
C LYS A 125 -7.24 -0.82 -25.06
N LYS A 126 -6.14 -0.20 -24.66
CA LYS A 126 -4.79 -0.61 -25.11
C LYS A 126 -4.41 -2.04 -24.72
N HIS A 127 -4.93 -2.55 -23.60
CA HIS A 127 -4.71 -3.93 -23.19
C HIS A 127 -5.72 -4.92 -23.77
N ALA A 128 -6.92 -4.48 -24.17
CA ALA A 128 -7.91 -5.31 -24.83
C ALA A 128 -7.60 -5.54 -26.32
N GLU A 129 -6.88 -4.60 -26.95
CA GLU A 129 -6.47 -4.64 -28.37
C GLU A 129 -5.12 -5.32 -28.61
N MET A 130 -4.41 -5.76 -27.56
CA MET A 130 -3.14 -6.51 -27.64
C MET A 130 -3.38 -8.00 -27.49
#